data_AF-A0A6G0VUS0-F1
#
_entry.id   AF-A0A6G0VUS0-F1
#
_cell.length_a   1.000
_cell.length_b   1.000
_cell.length_c   1.000
_cell.angle_alpha   90.00
_cell.angle_beta   90.00
_cell.angle_gamma   90.00
#
_symmetry.space_group_name_H-M   'P 1'
#
loop_
_entity.id
_entity.type
_entity.pdbx_description
1 polymer ?
#
loop_
_entity_poly.entity_id
_entity_poly.type
_entity_poly.pdbx_seq_one_letter_code
_entity_poly.pdbx_strand_id
1 'polypeptide(L)'
;NLQTFLDAADEGIIFFSFGTVVNLNDLPKEKLNIFLNVVQKLKQKVILKWIPKDNVNLSKTIMTGSWFPQNDILAHPNVRLFITHGGLHSIEETVNNAIPIVGVPFFADQYLNMKIVEQKGYGKLVNFFEMTEESFENAVNEVLSNVRFKEMAMVQSQVFKDQPMKPLDRAVYWVEYIIRNGGAEHLKSDSLELNDVQYFLLDVSVIFLVLTGLIIWSGCLIVAKFTSKKLNIA
;
A
#
# COMPACT_ATOMS: atom_id res chain seq x y z
N ASN A 1 -10.05 9.83 26.50
CA ASN A 1 -10.60 10.23 25.18
C ASN A 1 -9.40 10.43 24.23
N LEU A 2 -9.52 10.05 22.95
CA LEU A 2 -8.50 10.21 21.92
C LEU A 2 -8.01 11.67 21.82
N GLN A 3 -8.92 12.64 21.79
CA GLN A 3 -8.57 14.06 21.70
C GLN A 3 -7.63 14.49 22.84
N THR A 4 -8.00 14.19 24.08
CA THR A 4 -7.16 14.49 25.26
C THR A 4 -5.79 13.82 25.19
N PHE A 5 -5.71 12.62 24.61
CA PHE A 5 -4.43 11.92 24.44
C PHE A 5 -3.54 12.64 23.42
N LEU A 6 -4.12 13.10 22.31
CA LEU A 6 -3.45 13.88 21.27
C LEU A 6 -2.98 15.26 21.78
N ASP A 7 -3.85 15.96 22.50
CA ASP A 7 -3.58 17.32 22.98
C ASP A 7 -2.47 17.35 24.03
N ALA A 8 -2.45 16.35 24.93
CA ALA A 8 -1.46 16.28 26.00
C ALA A 8 -0.10 15.66 25.57
N ALA A 9 0.24 15.70 24.29
CA ALA A 9 1.43 15.06 23.71
C ALA A 9 2.55 16.08 23.41
N ASP A 10 3.24 16.55 24.44
CA ASP A 10 4.26 17.61 24.33
C ASP A 10 5.45 17.20 23.44
N GLU A 11 5.88 15.94 23.53
CA GLU A 11 6.96 15.36 22.71
C GLU A 11 6.49 14.98 21.29
N GLY A 12 5.20 15.16 20.99
CA GLY A 12 4.57 14.75 19.75
C GLY A 12 4.01 13.33 19.76
N ILE A 13 3.45 12.96 18.61
CA ILE A 13 2.66 11.75 18.42
C ILE A 13 3.20 10.95 17.25
N ILE A 14 3.27 9.64 17.44
CA ILE A 14 3.52 8.68 16.40
C ILE A 14 2.24 7.90 16.17
N PHE A 15 1.73 7.93 14.96
CA PHE A 15 0.67 7.02 14.56
C PHE A 15 1.32 5.76 13.98
N PHE A 16 0.84 4.58 14.38
CA PHE A 16 1.34 3.30 13.89
C PHE A 16 0.15 2.48 13.41
N SER A 17 0.09 2.26 12.09
CA SER A 17 -0.88 1.35 11.49
C SER A 17 -0.36 0.65 10.23
N PHE A 18 -0.50 -0.68 10.18
CA PHE A 18 -0.29 -1.49 8.96
C PHE A 18 -1.58 -1.72 8.16
N GLY A 19 -2.57 -0.83 8.30
CA GLY A 19 -3.83 -0.93 7.59
C GLY A 19 -4.77 -1.99 8.18
N THR A 20 -5.55 -2.63 7.32
CA THR A 20 -6.54 -3.66 7.70
C THR A 20 -6.12 -5.08 7.33
N VAL A 21 -5.18 -5.22 6.38
CA VAL A 21 -4.76 -6.52 5.84
C VAL A 21 -3.70 -7.18 6.73
N VAL A 22 -2.82 -6.39 7.33
CA VAL A 22 -1.75 -6.90 8.21
C VAL A 22 -2.16 -6.70 9.67
N ASN A 23 -2.35 -7.82 10.39
CA ASN A 23 -2.63 -7.82 11.81
C ASN A 23 -1.36 -8.18 12.60
N LEU A 24 -0.98 -7.35 13.57
CA LEU A 24 0.21 -7.56 14.40
C LEU A 24 0.16 -8.88 15.19
N ASN A 25 -1.02 -9.41 15.48
CA ASN A 25 -1.17 -10.71 16.15
C ASN A 25 -0.76 -11.91 15.30
N ASP A 26 -0.65 -11.74 13.99
CA ASP A 26 -0.35 -12.82 13.06
C ASP A 26 1.13 -12.77 12.60
N LEU A 27 1.90 -11.82 13.15
CA LEU A 27 3.34 -11.71 12.92
C LEU A 27 4.12 -12.72 13.77
N PRO A 28 5.32 -13.15 13.32
CA PRO A 28 6.25 -13.88 14.17
C PRO A 28 6.53 -13.10 15.47
N LYS A 29 6.54 -13.79 16.61
CA LYS A 29 6.75 -13.17 17.94
C LYS A 29 8.01 -12.29 17.99
N GLU A 30 9.08 -12.73 17.34
CA GLU A 30 10.33 -11.97 17.20
C GLU A 30 10.09 -10.58 16.56
N LYS A 31 9.38 -10.54 15.43
CA LYS A 31 9.08 -9.30 14.71
C LYS A 31 8.11 -8.40 15.47
N LEU A 32 7.09 -8.99 16.11
CA LEU A 32 6.20 -8.25 17.00
C LEU A 32 6.97 -7.59 18.15
N ASN A 33 7.87 -8.34 18.80
CA ASN A 33 8.67 -7.83 19.91
C ASN A 33 9.59 -6.68 19.48
N ILE A 34 10.16 -6.71 18.27
CA ILE A 34 10.93 -5.59 17.74
C ILE A 34 10.08 -4.30 17.74
N PHE A 35 8.87 -4.36 17.18
CA PHE A 35 7.99 -3.19 17.16
C PHE A 35 7.66 -2.70 18.58
N LEU A 36 7.26 -3.61 19.47
CA LEU A 36 6.85 -3.27 20.84
C LEU A 36 8.01 -2.73 21.68
N ASN A 37 9.21 -3.30 21.55
CA ASN A 37 10.38 -2.85 22.28
C ASN A 37 10.77 -1.43 21.86
N VAL A 38 10.78 -1.14 20.56
CA VAL A 38 11.11 0.20 20.07
C VAL A 38 10.06 1.22 20.48
N VAL A 39 8.77 0.98 20.23
CA VAL A 39 7.72 1.98 20.55
C VAL A 39 7.62 2.31 22.04
N GLN A 40 8.00 1.37 22.92
CA GLN A 40 8.02 1.60 24.36
C GLN A 40 9.19 2.48 24.84
N LYS A 41 10.29 2.55 24.07
CA LYS A 41 11.44 3.41 24.36
C LYS A 41 11.25 4.85 23.89
N LEU A 42 10.28 5.09 23.00
CA LEU A 42 10.05 6.41 22.41
C LEU A 42 9.50 7.38 23.46
N LYS A 43 9.94 8.64 23.37
CA LYS A 43 9.44 9.73 24.23
C LYS A 43 8.05 10.20 23.82
N GLN A 44 7.74 10.03 22.53
CA GLN A 44 6.45 10.36 21.94
C GLN A 44 5.35 9.47 22.49
N LYS A 45 4.12 10.00 22.46
CA LYS A 45 2.95 9.13 22.60
C LYS A 45 2.73 8.35 21.30
N VAL A 46 2.36 7.08 21.42
CA VAL A 46 2.13 6.20 20.27
C VAL A 46 0.66 5.82 20.23
N ILE A 47 0.00 6.07 19.11
CA ILE A 47 -1.30 5.49 18.80
C ILE A 47 -1.05 4.30 17.90
N LEU A 48 -1.30 3.10 18.43
CA LEU A 48 -1.04 1.84 17.77
C LEU A 48 -2.35 1.15 17.41
N LYS A 49 -2.67 1.07 16.11
CA LYS A 49 -3.85 0.35 15.62
C LYS A 49 -3.64 -1.16 15.71
N TRP A 50 -3.92 -1.72 16.87
CA TRP A 50 -3.81 -3.13 17.19
C TRP A 50 -4.57 -3.44 18.48
N ILE A 51 -5.13 -4.64 18.61
CA ILE A 51 -5.61 -5.20 19.87
C ILE A 51 -4.81 -6.48 20.13
N PRO A 52 -4.05 -6.58 21.22
CA PRO A 52 -3.30 -7.78 21.54
C PRO A 52 -4.24 -8.96 21.86
N LYS A 53 -3.94 -10.16 21.35
CA LYS A 53 -4.64 -11.41 21.73
C LYS A 53 -4.28 -11.85 23.15
N ASP A 54 -3.02 -11.63 23.54
CA ASP A 54 -2.49 -11.98 24.87
C ASP A 54 -2.42 -10.75 25.78
N ASN A 55 -2.27 -10.96 27.09
CA ASN A 55 -2.00 -9.85 28.00
C ASN A 55 -0.58 -9.30 27.77
N VAL A 56 -0.50 -8.16 27.08
CA VAL A 56 0.74 -7.43 26.84
C VAL A 56 0.78 -6.20 27.74
N ASN A 57 1.82 -6.09 28.57
CA ASN A 57 2.03 -4.92 29.40
C ASN A 57 2.61 -3.79 28.53
N LEU A 58 1.81 -2.75 28.27
CA LEU A 58 2.20 -1.59 27.48
C LEU A 58 2.32 -0.36 28.37
N SER A 59 3.29 0.50 28.06
CA SER A 59 3.43 1.81 28.69
C SER A 59 2.15 2.65 28.52
N LYS A 60 1.87 3.53 29.50
CA LYS A 60 0.78 4.52 29.44
C LYS A 60 0.93 5.52 28.29
N THR A 61 2.12 5.61 27.69
CA THR A 61 2.38 6.42 26.49
C THR A 61 1.85 5.79 25.20
N ILE A 62 1.33 4.56 25.27
CA ILE A 62 0.81 3.82 24.12
C ILE A 62 -0.70 3.66 24.26
N MET A 63 -1.44 4.12 23.25
CA MET A 63 -2.88 3.89 23.10
C MET A 63 -3.12 2.85 22.02
N THR A 64 -3.82 1.78 22.36
CA THR A 64 -4.19 0.70 21.43
C THR A 64 -5.68 0.74 21.08
N GLY A 65 -6.04 0.16 19.94
CA GLY A 65 -7.41 0.11 19.46
C GLY A 65 -7.54 -0.63 18.12
N SER A 66 -8.70 -1.26 17.88
CA SER A 66 -8.99 -1.93 16.60
C SER A 66 -9.20 -0.95 15.46
N TRP A 67 -9.66 0.26 15.77
CA TRP A 67 -9.98 1.29 14.81
C TRP A 67 -9.67 2.68 15.35
N PHE A 68 -9.22 3.56 14.46
CA PHE A 68 -8.94 4.96 14.72
C PHE A 68 -9.32 5.81 13.50
N PRO A 69 -9.71 7.09 13.69
CA PRO A 69 -9.92 8.02 12.59
C PRO A 69 -8.56 8.48 12.04
N GLN A 70 -7.96 7.66 11.17
CA GLN A 70 -6.58 7.84 10.70
C GLN A 70 -6.33 9.22 10.08
N ASN A 71 -7.19 9.67 9.16
CA ASN A 71 -7.02 10.97 8.51
C ASN A 71 -7.07 12.13 9.51
N ASP A 72 -7.97 12.07 10.50
CA ASP A 72 -8.09 13.10 11.55
C ASP A 72 -6.86 13.11 12.49
N ILE A 73 -6.34 11.92 12.83
CA ILE A 73 -5.09 11.82 13.59
C ILE A 73 -3.95 12.42 12.79
N LEU A 74 -3.78 12.04 11.52
CA LEU A 74 -2.70 12.54 10.66
C LEU A 74 -2.80 14.06 10.45
N ALA A 75 -4.00 14.63 10.47
CA ALA A 75 -4.23 16.08 10.40
C ALA A 75 -3.90 16.82 11.71
N HIS A 76 -3.70 16.12 12.83
CA HIS A 76 -3.43 16.73 14.12
C HIS A 76 -2.01 17.33 14.18
N PRO A 77 -1.82 18.57 14.68
CA PRO A 77 -0.53 19.27 14.63
C PRO A 77 0.61 18.62 15.43
N ASN A 78 0.26 17.80 16.43
CA ASN A 78 1.22 17.07 17.25
C ASN A 78 1.76 15.79 16.58
N VAL A 79 1.20 15.34 15.46
CA VAL A 79 1.75 14.17 14.75
C VAL A 79 3.08 14.51 14.11
N ARG A 80 4.07 13.67 14.39
CA ARG A 80 5.45 13.82 13.93
C ARG A 80 5.87 12.74 12.95
N LEU A 81 5.27 11.56 13.03
CA LEU A 81 5.65 10.40 12.24
C LEU A 81 4.44 9.47 12.05
N PHE A 82 4.35 8.89 10.85
CA PHE A 82 3.51 7.74 10.60
C PHE A 82 4.36 6.49 10.32
N ILE A 83 4.17 5.45 11.14
CA ILE A 83 4.71 4.12 10.91
C ILE A 83 3.64 3.30 10.18
N THR A 84 3.93 2.90 8.94
CA THR A 84 2.95 2.23 8.09
C THR A 84 3.54 1.14 7.21
N HIS A 85 2.68 0.32 6.60
CA HIS A 85 3.04 -0.68 5.62
C HIS A 85 3.31 -0.10 4.22
N GLY A 86 3.02 1.18 3.98
CA GLY A 86 3.28 1.83 2.68
C GLY A 86 2.21 1.59 1.61
N GLY A 87 0.98 1.26 2.01
CA GLY A 87 -0.16 1.25 1.08
C GLY A 87 -0.42 2.65 0.50
N LEU A 88 -0.87 2.72 -0.76
CA LEU A 88 -1.02 3.97 -1.51
C LEU A 88 -1.90 5.01 -0.79
N HIS A 89 -3.09 4.63 -0.33
CA HIS A 89 -3.99 5.56 0.37
C HIS A 89 -3.39 6.10 1.68
N SER A 90 -2.69 5.24 2.43
CA SER A 90 -1.96 5.66 3.63
C SER A 90 -0.91 6.73 3.31
N ILE A 91 -0.22 6.59 2.18
CA ILE A 91 0.77 7.57 1.73
C ILE A 91 0.07 8.87 1.29
N GLU A 92 -1.04 8.79 0.54
CA GLU A 92 -1.80 9.97 0.11
C GLU A 92 -2.28 10.83 1.28
N GLU A 93 -2.89 10.21 2.30
CA GLU A 93 -3.32 10.90 3.53
C GLU A 93 -2.13 11.54 4.27
N THR A 94 -0.99 10.86 4.26
CA THR A 94 0.22 11.31 4.94
C THR A 94 0.89 12.48 4.21
N VAL A 95 0.98 12.41 2.89
CA VAL A 95 1.46 13.50 2.03
C VAL A 95 0.53 14.68 2.15
N ASN A 96 -0.79 14.46 2.14
CA ASN A 96 -1.76 15.54 2.35
C ASN A 96 -1.53 16.27 3.69
N ASN A 97 -1.06 15.59 4.73
CA ASN A 97 -0.78 16.22 6.03
C ASN A 97 0.70 16.55 6.28
N ALA A 98 1.57 16.42 5.26
CA ALA A 98 3.00 16.71 5.36
C ALA A 98 3.71 15.96 6.49
N ILE A 99 3.34 14.70 6.75
CA ILE A 99 3.94 13.89 7.83
C ILE A 99 5.03 12.96 7.25
N PRO A 100 6.22 12.88 7.86
CA PRO A 100 7.23 11.88 7.50
C PRO A 100 6.79 10.44 7.74
N ILE A 101 7.41 9.49 7.03
CA ILE A 101 7.04 8.07 7.07
C ILE A 101 8.22 7.18 7.48
N VAL A 102 7.96 6.18 8.32
CA VAL A 102 8.77 4.95 8.38
C VAL A 102 7.90 3.82 7.86
N GLY A 103 8.31 3.23 6.74
CA GLY A 103 7.53 2.22 6.05
C GLY A 103 8.09 0.82 6.19
N VAL A 104 7.24 -0.15 6.52
CA VAL A 104 7.57 -1.57 6.60
C VAL A 104 6.70 -2.33 5.60
N PRO A 105 7.09 -2.41 4.31
CA PRO A 105 6.29 -3.08 3.29
C PRO A 105 6.25 -4.59 3.48
N PHE A 106 5.11 -5.20 3.14
CA PHE A 106 4.87 -6.65 3.24
C PHE A 106 4.67 -7.30 1.87
N PHE A 107 3.88 -6.70 0.97
CA PHE A 107 3.52 -7.30 -0.32
C PHE A 107 3.12 -6.26 -1.39
N ALA A 108 2.96 -6.73 -2.62
CA ALA A 108 2.45 -5.97 -3.76
C ALA A 108 3.21 -4.65 -4.01
N ASP A 109 2.47 -3.56 -4.22
CA ASP A 109 2.95 -2.23 -4.55
C ASP A 109 3.63 -1.51 -3.37
N GLN A 110 3.46 -1.99 -2.13
CA GLN A 110 3.99 -1.36 -0.92
C GLN A 110 5.50 -1.11 -0.98
N TYR A 111 6.26 -2.07 -1.54
CA TYR A 111 7.72 -1.92 -1.71
C TYR A 111 8.07 -0.81 -2.69
N LEU A 112 7.36 -0.73 -3.80
CA LEU A 112 7.58 0.33 -4.80
C LEU A 112 7.22 1.69 -4.22
N ASN A 113 6.08 1.78 -3.54
CA ASN A 113 5.63 3.00 -2.89
C ASN A 113 6.66 3.50 -1.87
N MET A 114 7.18 2.62 -1.00
CA MET A 114 8.17 3.02 0.00
C MET A 114 9.54 3.36 -0.60
N LYS A 115 9.94 2.72 -1.71
CA LYS A 115 11.14 3.15 -2.44
C LYS A 115 10.98 4.56 -2.99
N ILE A 116 9.80 4.91 -3.50
CA ILE A 116 9.51 6.27 -3.97
C ILE A 116 9.55 7.26 -2.78
N VAL A 117 8.93 6.92 -1.65
CA VAL A 117 8.96 7.73 -0.42
C VAL A 117 10.39 8.04 0.00
N GLU A 118 11.25 7.02 0.04
CA GLU A 118 12.65 7.15 0.42
C GLU A 118 13.46 7.97 -0.60
N GLN A 119 13.27 7.72 -1.91
CA GLN A 119 13.90 8.50 -2.99
C GLN A 119 13.51 9.98 -2.94
N LYS A 120 12.26 10.28 -2.56
CA LYS A 120 11.77 11.66 -2.37
C LYS A 120 12.19 12.26 -1.02
N GLY A 121 12.82 11.47 -0.15
CA GLY A 121 13.48 11.95 1.07
C GLY A 121 12.54 12.30 2.23
N TYR A 122 11.27 11.89 2.20
CA TYR A 122 10.31 12.16 3.27
C TYR A 122 9.98 10.93 4.13
N GLY A 123 10.72 9.83 3.94
CA GLY A 123 10.63 8.68 4.82
C GLY A 123 11.75 7.67 4.61
N LYS A 124 11.68 6.59 5.38
CA LYS A 124 12.63 5.46 5.35
C LYS A 124 11.90 4.16 5.07
N LEU A 125 12.49 3.31 4.22
CA LEU A 125 12.04 1.94 4.01
C LEU A 125 12.78 1.02 4.97
N VAL A 126 12.04 0.20 5.72
CA VAL A 126 12.56 -0.84 6.59
C VAL A 126 12.12 -2.20 6.06
N ASN A 127 13.07 -3.04 5.68
CA ASN A 127 12.77 -4.39 5.19
C ASN A 127 12.30 -5.29 6.35
N PHE A 128 11.04 -5.73 6.30
CA PHE A 128 10.45 -6.57 7.34
C PHE A 128 11.25 -7.85 7.63
N PHE A 129 11.82 -8.49 6.61
CA PHE A 129 12.54 -9.75 6.78
C PHE A 129 13.92 -9.55 7.42
N GLU A 130 14.59 -8.45 7.09
CA GLU A 130 15.97 -8.16 7.50
C GLU A 130 16.05 -7.26 8.75
N MET A 131 14.94 -6.66 9.17
CA MET A 131 14.93 -5.73 10.30
C MET A 131 15.35 -6.40 11.61
N THR A 132 16.09 -5.63 12.41
CA THR A 132 16.44 -5.89 13.81
C THR A 132 15.81 -4.80 14.68
N GLU A 133 15.84 -4.98 15.99
CA GLU A 133 15.41 -3.93 16.92
C GLU A 133 16.20 -2.63 16.71
N GLU A 134 17.52 -2.75 16.60
CA GLU A 134 18.42 -1.62 16.37
C GLU A 134 18.15 -0.92 15.04
N SER A 135 17.99 -1.66 13.93
CA SER A 135 17.77 -1.02 12.63
C SER A 135 16.42 -0.31 12.54
N PHE A 136 15.37 -0.86 13.17
CA PHE A 136 14.08 -0.20 13.26
C PHE A 136 14.12 1.03 14.19
N GLU A 137 14.75 0.91 15.36
CA GLU A 137 14.95 2.02 16.29
C GLU A 137 15.72 3.17 15.63
N ASN A 138 16.80 2.86 14.92
CA ASN A 138 17.60 3.84 14.19
C ASN A 138 16.78 4.53 13.09
N ALA A 139 15.98 3.79 12.31
CA ALA A 139 15.15 4.39 11.27
C ALA A 139 14.09 5.35 11.84
N VAL A 140 13.43 4.96 12.95
CA VAL A 140 12.44 5.81 13.64
C VAL A 140 13.11 7.07 14.19
N ASN A 141 14.22 6.92 14.91
CA ASN A 141 14.93 8.06 15.48
C ASN A 141 15.49 9.00 14.42
N GLU A 142 16.05 8.46 13.31
CA GLU A 142 16.57 9.26 12.20
C GLU A 142 15.48 10.14 11.59
N VAL A 143 14.30 9.58 11.31
CA VAL A 143 13.17 10.33 10.75
C VAL A 143 12.64 11.39 11.71
N LEU A 144 12.62 11.11 13.02
CA LEU A 144 12.17 12.06 14.04
C LEU A 144 13.17 13.20 14.30
N SER A 145 14.48 12.92 14.29
CA SER A 145 15.51 13.90 14.64
C SER A 145 15.99 14.73 13.46
N ASN A 146 15.93 14.20 12.24
CA ASN A 146 16.44 14.89 11.06
C ASN A 146 15.33 15.72 10.39
N VAL A 147 15.43 17.05 10.55
CA VAL A 147 14.47 18.03 10.01
C VAL A 147 14.22 17.89 8.51
N ARG A 148 15.18 17.37 7.75
CA ARG A 148 15.07 17.17 6.30
C ARG A 148 13.87 16.31 5.92
N PHE A 149 13.53 15.27 6.69
CA PHE A 149 12.37 14.44 6.38
C PHE A 149 11.07 15.23 6.45
N LYS A 150 10.94 16.12 7.45
CA LYS A 150 9.78 17.00 7.59
C LYS A 150 9.74 18.05 6.48
N GLU A 151 10.87 18.67 6.14
CA GLU A 151 10.97 19.61 5.03
C GLU A 151 10.55 18.97 3.71
N MET A 152 11.05 17.76 3.42
CA MET A 152 10.68 17.02 2.21
C MET A 152 9.20 16.61 2.23
N ALA A 153 8.64 16.21 3.37
CA ALA A 153 7.22 15.93 3.51
C ALA A 153 6.36 17.17 3.21
N MET A 154 6.80 18.36 3.65
CA MET A 154 6.15 19.63 3.34
C MET A 154 6.20 19.95 1.84
N VAL A 155 7.35 19.73 1.19
CA VAL A 155 7.49 19.88 -0.27
C VAL A 155 6.52 18.95 -1.01
N GLN A 156 6.45 17.67 -0.62
CA GLN A 156 5.52 16.74 -1.26
C GLN A 156 4.06 17.14 -1.03
N SER A 157 3.71 17.61 0.18
CA SER A 157 2.36 18.10 0.48
C SER A 157 1.97 19.30 -0.37
N GLN A 158 2.89 20.25 -0.55
CA GLN A 158 2.68 21.41 -1.39
C GLN A 158 2.42 21.01 -2.84
N VAL A 159 3.27 20.14 -3.41
CA VAL A 159 3.11 19.62 -4.77
C VAL A 159 1.81 18.84 -4.93
N PHE A 160 1.45 18.01 -3.95
CA PHE A 160 0.22 17.21 -4.00
C PHE A 160 -1.06 18.08 -3.98
N LYS A 161 -1.04 19.18 -3.23
CA LYS A 161 -2.15 20.12 -3.10
C LYS A 161 -2.19 21.15 -4.22
N ASP A 162 -1.10 21.34 -4.96
CA ASP A 162 -1.02 22.25 -6.09
C ASP A 162 -1.77 21.67 -7.30
N GLN A 163 -3.07 21.90 -7.31
CA GLN A 163 -3.99 21.39 -8.32
C GLN A 163 -4.79 22.54 -8.93
N PRO A 164 -5.10 22.48 -10.24
CA PRO A 164 -5.82 23.57 -10.93
C PRO A 164 -7.27 23.76 -10.44
N MET A 165 -7.85 22.73 -9.81
CA MET A 165 -9.19 22.76 -9.23
C MET A 165 -9.15 22.10 -7.85
N LYS A 166 -9.89 22.66 -6.89
CA LYS A 166 -10.04 22.03 -5.58
C LYS A 166 -10.77 20.68 -5.74
N PRO A 167 -10.46 19.67 -4.91
CA PRO A 167 -11.09 18.35 -5.02
C PRO A 167 -12.62 18.38 -5.00
N LEU A 168 -13.23 19.22 -4.15
CA LEU A 168 -14.69 19.35 -4.10
C LEU A 168 -15.27 19.94 -5.39
N ASP A 169 -14.69 21.04 -5.89
CA ASP A 169 -15.15 21.68 -7.14
C ASP A 169 -15.00 20.73 -8.33
N ARG A 170 -13.92 19.94 -8.35
CA ARG A 170 -13.69 18.90 -9.36
C ARG A 170 -14.75 17.81 -9.31
N ALA A 171 -15.14 17.37 -8.11
CA ALA A 171 -16.21 16.39 -7.93
C ALA A 171 -17.55 16.93 -8.42
N VAL A 172 -17.90 18.17 -8.05
CA VAL A 172 -19.10 18.86 -8.53
C VAL A 172 -19.09 18.95 -10.06
N TYR A 173 -17.98 19.39 -10.65
CA TYR A 173 -17.84 19.47 -12.10
C TYR A 173 -18.12 18.14 -12.81
N TRP A 174 -17.57 17.03 -12.32
CA TRP A 174 -17.77 15.72 -12.95
C TRP A 174 -19.20 15.20 -12.78
N VAL A 175 -19.83 15.44 -11.63
CA VAL A 175 -21.25 15.12 -11.42
C VAL A 175 -22.13 15.90 -12.40
N GLU A 176 -21.91 17.22 -12.52
CA GLU A 176 -22.63 18.06 -13.47
C GLU A 176 -22.34 17.68 -14.92
N TYR A 177 -21.10 17.28 -15.24
CA TYR A 177 -20.73 16.79 -16.56
C TYR A 177 -21.54 15.55 -16.94
N ILE A 178 -21.68 14.59 -16.04
CA ILE A 178 -22.48 13.38 -16.28
C ILE A 178 -23.94 13.75 -16.53
N ILE A 179 -24.52 14.62 -15.69
CA ILE A 179 -25.92 15.07 -15.84
C ILE A 179 -26.13 15.80 -17.18
N ARG A 180 -25.25 16.75 -17.51
CA ARG A 180 -25.34 17.57 -18.73
C ARG A 180 -25.19 16.73 -20.02
N ASN A 181 -24.45 15.63 -19.96
CA ASN A 181 -24.22 14.73 -21.09
C ASN A 181 -25.09 13.46 -21.00
N GLY A 182 -26.23 13.51 -20.31
CA GLY A 182 -27.22 12.43 -20.31
C GLY A 182 -26.70 11.08 -19.81
N GLY A 183 -25.78 11.07 -18.84
CA GLY A 183 -25.16 9.86 -18.30
C GLY A 183 -23.74 9.59 -18.80
N ALA A 184 -23.24 10.38 -19.76
CA ALA A 184 -21.88 10.31 -20.31
C ALA A 184 -21.48 8.89 -20.76
N GLU A 185 -22.31 8.27 -21.60
CA GLU A 185 -22.06 6.92 -22.15
C GLU A 185 -20.68 6.80 -22.82
N HIS A 186 -20.20 7.86 -23.47
CA HIS A 186 -18.88 7.91 -24.11
C HIS A 186 -17.69 7.83 -23.14
N LEU A 187 -17.90 7.93 -21.82
CA LEU A 187 -16.87 7.70 -20.80
C LEU A 187 -16.88 6.27 -20.25
N LYS A 188 -17.94 5.50 -20.54
CA LYS A 188 -18.02 4.10 -20.12
C LYS A 188 -17.19 3.24 -21.06
N SER A 189 -16.58 2.19 -20.52
CA SER A 189 -15.90 1.19 -21.36
C SER A 189 -16.94 0.31 -22.05
N ASP A 190 -16.80 0.11 -23.35
CA ASP A 190 -17.60 -0.86 -24.13
C ASP A 190 -17.49 -2.28 -23.56
N SER A 191 -16.42 -2.58 -22.80
CA SER A 191 -16.24 -3.86 -22.12
C SER A 191 -17.36 -4.20 -21.13
N LEU A 192 -18.13 -3.22 -20.65
CA LEU A 192 -19.26 -3.44 -19.73
C LEU A 192 -20.44 -4.15 -20.39
N GLU A 193 -20.56 -4.08 -21.73
CA GLU A 193 -21.64 -4.72 -22.48
C GLU A 193 -21.27 -6.11 -23.00
N LEU A 194 -20.00 -6.51 -22.85
CA LEU A 194 -19.52 -7.81 -23.29
C LEU A 194 -20.00 -8.93 -22.36
N ASN A 195 -20.39 -10.06 -22.93
CA ASN A 195 -20.59 -11.28 -22.16
C ASN A 195 -19.25 -11.95 -21.82
N ASP A 196 -19.25 -12.90 -20.89
CA ASP A 196 -18.02 -13.60 -20.44
C ASP A 196 -17.23 -14.24 -21.60
N VAL A 197 -17.90 -14.74 -22.63
CA VAL A 197 -17.23 -15.38 -23.78
C VAL A 197 -16.40 -14.36 -24.56
N GLN A 198 -16.96 -13.17 -24.81
CA GLN A 198 -16.30 -12.09 -25.51
C GLN A 198 -15.24 -11.41 -24.63
N TYR A 199 -15.56 -11.18 -23.36
CA TYR A 199 -14.66 -10.53 -22.41
C TYR A 199 -13.37 -11.33 -22.21
N PHE A 200 -13.48 -12.66 -22.09
CA PHE A 200 -12.32 -13.56 -21.98
C PHE A 200 -11.78 -14.07 -23.33
N LEU A 201 -12.34 -13.60 -24.46
CA LEU A 201 -11.94 -14.01 -25.81
C LEU A 201 -11.89 -15.55 -25.98
N LEU A 202 -12.88 -16.25 -25.44
CA LEU A 202 -12.89 -17.72 -25.44
C LEU A 202 -13.05 -18.29 -26.84
N ASP A 203 -13.82 -17.62 -27.69
CA ASP A 203 -13.97 -17.94 -29.10
C ASP A 203 -12.64 -17.87 -29.86
N VAL A 204 -11.88 -16.79 -29.65
CA VAL A 204 -10.54 -16.62 -30.22
C VAL A 204 -9.57 -17.67 -29.67
N SER A 205 -9.62 -17.94 -28.37
CA SER A 205 -8.80 -18.97 -27.71
C SER A 205 -9.04 -20.36 -28.30
N VAL A 206 -10.30 -20.73 -28.54
CA VAL A 206 -10.68 -22.01 -29.17
C VAL A 206 -10.11 -22.09 -30.59
N ILE A 207 -10.18 -21.02 -31.39
CA ILE A 207 -9.59 -21.00 -32.74
C ILE A 207 -8.09 -21.28 -32.69
N PHE A 208 -7.34 -20.62 -31.80
CA PHE A 208 -5.91 -20.86 -31.64
C PHE A 208 -5.59 -22.29 -31.19
N LEU A 209 -6.38 -22.85 -30.27
CA LEU A 209 -6.21 -24.25 -29.81
C LEU A 209 -6.44 -25.25 -30.94
N VAL A 210 -7.47 -25.06 -31.76
CA VAL A 210 -7.75 -25.92 -32.92
C VAL A 210 -6.64 -25.84 -33.95
N LEU A 211 -6.18 -24.64 -34.32
CA LEU A 211 -5.08 -24.46 -35.27
C LEU A 211 -3.79 -25.12 -34.77
N THR A 212 -3.46 -24.93 -33.50
CA THR A 212 -2.29 -25.57 -32.88
C THR A 212 -2.41 -27.09 -32.90
N GLY A 213 -3.59 -27.64 -32.58
CA GLY A 213 -3.86 -29.07 -32.64
C GLY A 213 -3.71 -29.66 -34.06
N LEU A 214 -4.18 -28.96 -35.09
CA LEU A 214 -4.02 -29.37 -36.49
C LEU A 214 -2.56 -29.36 -36.95
N ILE A 215 -1.77 -28.38 -36.50
CA ILE A 215 -0.33 -28.32 -36.79
C ILE A 215 0.39 -29.50 -36.13
N ILE A 216 0.10 -29.78 -34.85
CA ILE A 216 0.69 -30.92 -34.14
C ILE A 216 0.31 -32.23 -34.83
N TRP A 217 -0.98 -32.41 -35.15
CA TRP A 217 -1.49 -33.62 -35.80
C TRP A 217 -0.83 -33.85 -37.17
N SER A 218 -0.75 -32.81 -38.00
CA SER A 218 -0.11 -32.90 -39.31
C SER A 218 1.40 -33.18 -39.20
N GLY A 219 2.10 -32.58 -38.24
CA GLY A 219 3.48 -32.92 -37.89
C GLY A 219 3.67 -34.38 -37.49
N CYS A 220 2.81 -34.91 -36.62
CA CYS A 220 2.83 -36.32 -36.21
C CYS A 220 2.62 -37.27 -37.41
N LEU A 221 1.69 -36.95 -38.31
CA LEU A 221 1.45 -37.74 -39.52
C LEU A 221 2.66 -37.76 -40.45
N ILE A 222 3.32 -36.61 -40.62
CA ILE A 222 4.55 -36.52 -41.42
C ILE A 222 5.65 -37.40 -40.82
N VAL A 223 5.88 -37.30 -39.50
CA VAL A 223 6.88 -38.14 -38.80
C VAL A 223 6.55 -39.62 -38.95
N ALA A 224 5.29 -40.03 -38.71
CA ALA A 224 4.84 -41.42 -38.86
C ALA A 224 5.02 -41.95 -40.29
N LYS A 225 4.80 -41.11 -41.31
CA LYS A 225 5.04 -41.46 -42.72
C LYS A 225 6.53 -41.64 -43.02
N PHE A 226 7.40 -40.81 -42.44
CA PHE A 226 8.85 -40.96 -42.61
C PHE A 226 9.41 -42.17 -41.87
N THR A 227 8.93 -42.50 -40.67
CA THR A 227 9.36 -43.68 -39.92
C THR A 227 8.89 -44.99 -40.57
N SER A 228 7.63 -45.07 -40.99
CA SER A 228 7.10 -46.24 -41.72
C SER A 228 7.83 -46.49 -43.05
N LYS A 229 8.18 -45.42 -43.79
CA LYS A 229 8.99 -45.54 -45.00
C LYS A 229 10.41 -46.04 -44.72
N LYS A 230 11.04 -45.65 -43.60
CA LYS A 230 12.35 -46.19 -43.18
C LYS A 230 12.28 -47.66 -42.75
N LEU A 231 11.23 -48.06 -42.05
CA LEU A 231 11.01 -49.46 -41.63
C LEU A 231 10.76 -50.42 -42.81
N ASN A 232 10.17 -49.95 -43.90
CA ASN A 232 9.94 -50.77 -45.11
C ASN A 232 11.17 -50.86 -46.06
N ILE A 233 12.27 -50.16 -45.75
CA ILE A 233 13.51 -50.16 -46.54
C ILE A 233 14.66 -50.90 -45.82
N ALA A 234 14.45 -51.27 -44.54
CA ALA A 234 15.35 -52.13 -43.75
C ALA A 234 14.85 -53.57 -43.77
#